data_AF-A0A1G1YJC4-F1
#
_entry.id   AF-A0A1G1YJC4-F1
#
_cell.length_a   1.000
_cell.length_b   1.000
_cell.length_c   1.000
_cell.angle_alpha   90.00
_cell.angle_beta   90.00
_cell.angle_gamma   90.00
#
_symmetry.space_group_name_H-M   'P 1'
#
loop_
_entity.id
_entity.type
_entity.pdbx_description
1 polymer ?
#
loop_
_entity_poly.entity_id
_entity_poly.type
_entity_poly.pdbx_seq_one_letter_code
_entity_poly.pdbx_strand_id
1 'polypeptide(L)'
;MAELFITKQSGEGERFDVTKLKRSLLASGASVADVTAVLKQLTALVKPGVSTAELYRRAFQLLRSIGKSYAARYSLSRAIMQLGPSGFPFEQYVAAVLEVAGYQTCTNQIFQGKCLTHEVDVVAEKPAENIHAIIEVKFHNRPGNKTGSKDILYTHARFLDINQEWVVKRARGAKPQGGELQSWLFTNTKVTTDVIQYARCAGLRITSWDYPADASFKKMIDTHLLYPITVLLGLN
;
A
#
# COMPACT_ATOMS: atom_id res chain seq x y z
N MET A 1 29.03 15.40 11.92
CA MET A 1 28.41 14.36 12.79
C MET A 1 28.77 13.00 12.22
N ALA A 2 29.22 12.05 13.03
CA ALA A 2 29.56 10.71 12.57
C ALA A 2 28.36 10.07 11.83
N GLU A 3 28.63 9.30 10.78
CA GLU A 3 27.58 8.55 10.09
C GLU A 3 27.03 7.47 11.02
N LEU A 4 25.79 7.67 11.48
CA LEU A 4 25.09 6.71 12.33
C LEU A 4 24.31 5.72 11.46
N PHE A 5 24.57 4.43 11.64
CA PHE A 5 23.83 3.37 10.98
C PHE A 5 22.76 2.80 11.92
N ILE A 6 21.56 2.59 11.37
CA ILE A 6 20.43 1.95 12.04
C ILE A 6 20.08 0.65 11.34
N THR A 7 19.47 -0.28 12.08
CA THR A 7 19.05 -1.57 11.52
C THR A 7 17.56 -1.53 11.18
N LYS A 8 17.24 -1.76 9.90
CA LYS A 8 15.85 -1.87 9.45
C LYS A 8 15.18 -3.11 10.04
N GLN A 9 13.85 -3.14 9.97
CA GLN A 9 13.07 -4.35 10.28
C GLN A 9 13.39 -5.52 9.34
N SER A 10 13.94 -5.26 8.14
CA SER A 10 14.47 -6.30 7.24
C SER A 10 15.82 -6.89 7.69
N GLY A 11 16.46 -6.33 8.72
CA GLY A 11 17.84 -6.66 9.12
C GLY A 11 18.92 -5.87 8.37
N GLU A 12 18.58 -5.20 7.27
CA GLU A 12 19.51 -4.36 6.51
C GLU A 12 19.96 -3.11 7.30
N GLY A 13 21.24 -2.77 7.21
CA GLY A 13 21.77 -1.49 7.68
C GLY A 13 21.36 -0.33 6.76
N GLU A 14 20.99 0.81 7.35
CA GLU A 14 20.73 2.06 6.63
C GLU A 14 21.36 3.22 7.39
N ARG A 15 21.87 4.22 6.66
CA ARG A 15 22.29 5.48 7.27
C ARG A 15 21.08 6.19 7.88
N PHE A 16 21.21 6.61 9.14
CA PHE A 16 20.17 7.39 9.81
C PHE A 16 19.89 8.68 9.03
N ASP A 17 18.63 8.85 8.62
CA ASP A 17 18.15 10.06 7.97
C ASP A 17 17.08 10.73 8.83
N VAL A 18 17.47 11.82 9.47
CA VAL A 18 16.58 12.64 10.31
C VAL A 18 15.42 13.23 9.51
N THR A 19 15.61 13.50 8.22
CA THR A 19 14.58 14.06 7.33
C THR A 19 13.49 13.02 7.07
N LYS A 20 13.87 11.76 6.89
CA LYS A 20 12.93 10.63 6.76
C LYS A 20 12.12 10.44 8.04
N LEU A 21 12.76 10.53 9.21
CA LEU A 21 12.06 10.46 10.51
C LEU A 21 11.08 11.63 10.69
N LYS A 22 11.52 12.87 10.42
CA LYS A 22 10.67 14.06 10.48
C LYS A 22 9.45 13.95 9.57
N ARG A 23 9.64 13.48 8.33
CA ARG A 23 8.53 13.26 7.37
C ARG A 23 7.52 12.24 7.87
N SER A 24 8.01 11.14 8.47
CA SER A 24 7.16 10.11 9.08
C SER A 24 6.34 10.66 10.25
N LEU A 25 6.94 11.50 11.10
CA LEU A 25 6.25 12.15 12.21
C LEU A 25 5.20 13.16 11.71
N LEU A 26 5.52 14.00 10.73
CA LEU A 26 4.56 14.94 10.14
C LEU A 26 3.37 14.23 9.50
N ALA A 27 3.59 13.06 8.91
CA ALA A 27 2.53 12.25 8.33
C ALA A 27 1.50 11.73 9.35
N SER A 28 1.75 11.87 10.66
CA SER A 28 0.77 11.60 11.72
C SER A 28 -0.28 12.71 11.89
N GLY A 29 -0.07 13.88 11.26
CA GLY A 29 -0.89 15.08 11.45
C GLY A 29 -0.54 15.90 12.69
N ALA A 30 0.52 15.54 13.43
CA ALA A 30 1.05 16.35 14.52
C ALA A 30 1.58 17.71 14.03
N SER A 31 1.50 18.74 14.88
CA SER A 31 1.98 20.09 14.55
C SER A 31 3.50 20.11 14.33
N VAL A 32 4.00 21.11 13.59
CA VAL A 32 5.45 21.28 13.37
C VAL A 32 6.19 21.44 14.71
N ALA A 33 5.58 22.10 15.70
CA ALA A 33 6.14 22.27 17.04
C ALA A 33 6.26 20.92 17.77
N ASP A 34 5.18 20.13 17.79
CA ASP A 34 5.16 18.78 18.39
C ASP A 34 6.18 17.86 17.73
N VAL A 35 6.21 17.83 16.39
CA VAL A 35 7.18 17.03 15.64
C VAL A 35 8.60 17.43 15.98
N THR A 36 8.88 18.73 16.11
CA THR A 36 10.22 19.21 16.47
C THR A 36 10.62 18.75 17.87
N ALA A 37 9.69 18.80 18.84
CA ALA A 37 9.92 18.31 20.20
C ALA A 37 10.17 16.79 20.25
N VAL A 38 9.34 16.02 19.54
CA VAL A 38 9.50 14.55 19.42
C VAL A 38 10.81 14.20 18.73
N LEU A 39 11.14 14.89 17.64
CA LEU A 39 12.37 14.67 16.87
C LEU A 39 13.61 14.90 17.73
N LYS A 40 13.64 15.98 18.52
CA LYS A 40 14.74 16.26 19.45
C LYS A 40 14.96 15.11 20.44
N GLN A 41 13.87 14.57 21.00
CA GLN A 41 13.94 13.44 21.93
C GLN A 41 14.42 12.16 21.23
N LEU A 42 13.93 11.87 20.02
CA LEU A 42 14.31 10.67 19.28
C LEU A 42 15.77 10.72 18.82
N THR A 43 16.24 11.86 18.31
CA THR A 43 17.62 12.01 17.85
C THR A 43 18.63 11.83 18.97
N ALA A 44 18.29 12.26 20.21
CA ALA A 44 19.12 12.02 21.38
C ALA A 44 19.28 10.53 21.75
N LEU A 45 18.35 9.68 21.28
CA LEU A 45 18.37 8.22 21.52
C LEU A 45 19.07 7.45 20.39
N VAL A 46 19.41 8.10 19.27
CA VAL A 46 20.04 7.42 18.13
C VAL A 46 21.49 7.12 18.48
N LYS A 47 21.77 5.83 18.62
CA LYS A 47 23.11 5.26 18.83
C LYS A 47 23.38 4.19 17.77
N PRO A 48 24.66 3.87 17.48
CA PRO A 48 24.98 2.79 16.55
C PRO A 48 24.22 1.50 16.91
N GLY A 49 23.59 0.87 15.92
CA GLY A 49 22.85 -0.38 16.09
C GLY A 49 21.41 -0.22 16.62
N VAL A 50 20.92 1.00 16.86
CA VAL A 50 19.48 1.18 17.16
C VAL A 50 18.63 0.70 15.99
N SER A 51 17.56 -0.03 16.28
CA SER A 51 16.67 -0.53 15.23
C SER A 51 15.60 0.49 14.85
N THR A 52 15.12 0.45 13.60
CA THR A 52 13.96 1.23 13.17
C THR A 52 12.70 0.84 13.95
N ALA A 53 12.60 -0.40 14.42
CA ALA A 53 11.51 -0.88 15.24
C ALA A 53 11.47 -0.19 16.62
N GLU A 54 12.64 0.00 17.22
CA GLU A 54 12.78 0.71 18.50
C GLU A 54 12.49 2.20 18.37
N LEU A 55 13.08 2.87 17.37
CA LEU A 55 12.78 4.27 17.07
C LEU A 55 11.29 4.49 16.81
N TYR A 56 10.67 3.59 16.05
CA TYR A 56 9.23 3.62 15.81
C TYR A 56 8.43 3.48 17.11
N ARG A 57 8.76 2.51 17.97
CA ARG A 57 8.06 2.29 19.25
C ARG A 57 8.12 3.55 20.11
N ARG A 58 9.28 4.20 20.17
CA ARG A 58 9.45 5.42 20.96
C ARG A 58 8.70 6.60 20.36
N ALA A 59 8.76 6.78 19.04
CA ALA A 59 8.00 7.80 18.33
C ALA A 59 6.50 7.65 18.58
N PHE A 60 5.97 6.42 18.49
CA PHE A 60 4.57 6.12 18.77
C PHE A 60 4.17 6.50 20.20
N GLN A 61 4.98 6.15 21.21
CA GLN A 61 4.71 6.51 22.61
C GLN A 61 4.66 8.03 22.81
N LEU A 62 5.63 8.76 22.24
CA LEU A 62 5.69 10.22 22.34
C LEU A 62 4.49 10.88 21.65
N LEU A 63 4.13 10.42 20.44
CA LEU A 63 2.93 10.90 19.76
C LEU A 63 1.66 10.56 20.55
N ARG A 64 1.59 9.39 21.19
CA ARG A 64 0.43 8.98 22.00
C ARG A 64 0.25 9.86 23.23
N SER A 65 1.34 10.29 23.86
CA SER A 65 1.29 11.24 24.99
C SER A 65 0.82 12.63 24.58
N ILE A 66 1.04 13.01 23.31
CA ILE A 66 0.56 14.28 22.76
C ILE A 66 -0.92 14.15 22.36
N GLY A 67 -1.28 13.07 21.66
CA GLY A 67 -2.65 12.81 21.25
C GLY A 67 -2.84 11.41 20.70
N LYS A 68 -3.91 10.73 21.14
CA LYS A 68 -4.27 9.38 20.65
C LYS A 68 -4.46 9.34 19.13
N SER A 69 -5.02 10.41 18.55
CA SER A 69 -5.23 10.52 17.09
C SER A 69 -3.91 10.55 16.31
N TYR A 70 -2.87 11.23 16.81
CA TYR A 70 -1.55 11.25 16.17
C TYR A 70 -0.89 9.87 16.19
N ALA A 71 -0.94 9.20 17.34
CA ALA A 71 -0.42 7.83 17.44
C ALA A 71 -1.18 6.85 16.55
N ALA A 72 -2.51 6.96 16.47
CA ALA A 72 -3.34 6.15 15.59
C ALA A 72 -2.90 6.33 14.12
N ARG A 73 -2.86 7.57 13.61
CA ARG A 73 -2.42 7.87 12.22
C ARG A 73 -0.98 7.40 11.96
N TYR A 74 -0.07 7.62 12.91
CA TYR A 74 1.31 7.12 12.82
C TYR A 74 1.40 5.59 12.76
N SER A 75 0.42 4.90 13.37
CA SER A 75 0.34 3.44 13.38
C SER A 75 -0.34 2.80 12.19
N LEU A 76 -0.87 3.59 11.25
CA LEU A 76 -1.68 3.10 10.13
C LEU A 76 -1.04 1.92 9.37
N SER A 77 0.25 2.01 9.03
CA SER A 77 0.93 0.91 8.31
C SER A 77 0.88 -0.40 9.09
N ARG A 78 1.06 -0.35 10.42
CA ARG A 78 0.96 -1.53 11.30
C ARG A 78 -0.48 -1.97 11.52
N ALA A 79 -1.42 -1.03 11.63
CA ALA A 79 -2.83 -1.32 11.76
C ALA A 79 -3.35 -2.11 10.54
N ILE A 80 -2.94 -1.75 9.33
CA ILE A 80 -3.31 -2.50 8.11
C ILE A 80 -2.76 -3.93 8.14
N MET A 81 -1.54 -4.13 8.63
CA MET A 81 -0.97 -5.47 8.80
C MET A 81 -1.74 -6.33 9.81
N GLN A 82 -2.53 -5.72 10.69
CA GLN A 82 -3.37 -6.39 11.69
C GLN A 82 -4.77 -6.76 11.17
N LEU A 83 -5.11 -6.45 9.92
CA LEU A 83 -6.41 -6.83 9.33
C LEU A 83 -6.64 -8.34 9.26
N GLY A 84 -5.59 -9.15 9.40
CA GLY A 84 -5.70 -10.59 9.56
C GLY A 84 -4.39 -11.30 9.23
N PRO A 85 -4.32 -12.63 9.42
CA PRO A 85 -3.28 -13.43 8.78
C PRO A 85 -3.60 -13.70 7.30
N SER A 86 -4.87 -13.65 6.87
CA SER A 86 -5.31 -13.84 5.49
C SER A 86 -5.33 -12.54 4.67
N GLY A 87 -5.32 -12.67 3.34
CA GLY A 87 -5.45 -11.55 2.41
C GLY A 87 -6.88 -11.00 2.28
N PHE A 88 -7.89 -11.84 2.51
CA PHE A 88 -9.28 -11.50 2.24
C PHE A 88 -9.80 -10.21 2.91
N PRO A 89 -9.57 -9.94 4.22
CA PRO A 89 -9.97 -8.65 4.80
C PRO A 89 -9.28 -7.44 4.15
N PHE A 90 -8.04 -7.64 3.66
CA PHE A 90 -7.31 -6.60 2.95
C PHE A 90 -7.86 -6.36 1.53
N GLU A 91 -8.30 -7.41 0.83
CA GLU A 91 -8.98 -7.30 -0.48
C GLU A 91 -10.27 -6.48 -0.36
N GLN A 92 -11.10 -6.78 0.64
CA GLN A 92 -12.31 -6.00 0.95
C GLN A 92 -12.00 -4.55 1.28
N TYR A 93 -10.93 -4.30 2.03
CA TYR A 93 -10.50 -2.95 2.36
C TYR A 93 -10.00 -2.17 1.13
N VAL A 94 -9.27 -2.83 0.22
CA VAL A 94 -8.86 -2.23 -1.07
C VAL A 94 -10.08 -1.89 -1.92
N ALA A 95 -11.06 -2.80 -2.03
CA ALA A 95 -12.31 -2.56 -2.72
C ALA A 95 -13.05 -1.32 -2.18
N ALA A 96 -13.28 -1.26 -0.86
CA ALA A 96 -13.92 -0.12 -0.22
C ALA A 96 -13.17 1.21 -0.42
N VAL A 97 -11.83 1.19 -0.40
CA VAL A 97 -11.00 2.38 -0.69
C VAL A 97 -11.17 2.85 -2.14
N LEU A 98 -11.25 1.92 -3.09
CA LEU A 98 -11.48 2.25 -4.50
C LEU A 98 -12.90 2.75 -4.75
N GLU A 99 -13.91 2.22 -4.06
CA GLU A 99 -15.29 2.68 -4.16
C GLU A 99 -15.43 4.17 -3.82
N VAL A 100 -14.79 4.59 -2.71
CA VAL A 100 -14.77 6.00 -2.30
C VAL A 100 -13.95 6.87 -3.27
N ALA A 101 -12.98 6.28 -3.99
CA ALA A 101 -12.26 6.93 -5.08
C ALA A 101 -13.07 6.97 -6.41
N GLY A 102 -14.33 6.51 -6.39
CA GLY A 102 -15.27 6.58 -7.51
C GLY A 102 -15.24 5.37 -8.44
N TYR A 103 -14.67 4.25 -8.02
CA TYR A 103 -14.77 2.98 -8.75
C TYR A 103 -16.03 2.21 -8.32
N GLN A 104 -16.53 1.36 -9.20
CA GLN A 104 -17.42 0.26 -8.86
C GLN A 104 -16.54 -0.98 -8.69
N THR A 105 -16.73 -1.75 -7.62
CA THR A 105 -15.84 -2.89 -7.34
C THR A 105 -16.58 -4.20 -7.06
N CYS A 106 -15.93 -5.31 -7.43
CA CYS A 106 -16.35 -6.67 -7.10
C CYS A 106 -15.11 -7.45 -6.65
N THR A 107 -15.20 -8.23 -5.57
CA THR A 107 -14.08 -9.04 -5.08
C THR A 107 -14.21 -10.52 -5.48
N ASN A 108 -13.10 -11.25 -5.54
CA ASN A 108 -13.03 -12.71 -5.74
C ASN A 108 -13.79 -13.19 -6.99
N GLN A 109 -13.49 -12.57 -8.12
CA GLN A 109 -14.14 -12.86 -9.38
C GLN A 109 -13.37 -13.94 -10.15
N ILE A 110 -14.08 -14.91 -10.70
CA ILE A 110 -13.47 -15.96 -11.54
C ILE A 110 -13.61 -15.55 -13.00
N PHE A 111 -12.48 -15.43 -13.69
CA PHE A 111 -12.40 -15.13 -15.12
C PHE A 111 -11.89 -16.34 -15.90
N GLN A 112 -12.57 -16.67 -16.99
CA GLN A 112 -11.99 -17.53 -18.01
C GLN A 112 -10.99 -16.71 -18.83
N GLY A 113 -9.70 -17.06 -18.73
CA GLY A 113 -8.68 -16.62 -19.67
C GLY A 113 -8.64 -17.51 -20.90
N LYS A 114 -7.74 -17.19 -21.84
CA LYS A 114 -7.56 -18.02 -23.03
C LYS A 114 -7.08 -19.44 -22.67
N CYS A 115 -6.18 -19.57 -21.70
CA CYS A 115 -5.57 -20.84 -21.33
C CYS A 115 -6.27 -21.49 -20.14
N LEU A 116 -6.58 -20.73 -19.08
CA LEU A 116 -7.14 -21.28 -17.85
C LEU A 116 -8.05 -20.30 -17.08
N THR A 117 -8.70 -20.79 -16.04
CA THR A 117 -9.51 -19.96 -15.13
C THR A 117 -8.64 -19.26 -14.09
N HIS A 118 -8.87 -17.97 -13.90
CA HIS A 118 -8.13 -17.14 -12.95
C HIS A 118 -9.08 -16.58 -11.92
N GLU A 119 -8.69 -16.68 -10.65
CA GLU A 119 -9.27 -15.86 -9.59
C GLU A 119 -8.60 -14.48 -9.62
N VAL A 120 -9.43 -13.44 -9.64
CA VAL A 120 -9.06 -12.03 -9.58
C VAL A 120 -9.58 -11.47 -8.27
N ASP A 121 -8.65 -10.98 -7.45
CA ASP A 121 -8.93 -10.53 -6.08
C ASP A 121 -9.91 -9.35 -6.06
N VAL A 122 -9.69 -8.34 -6.90
CA VAL A 122 -10.60 -7.19 -7.06
C VAL A 122 -10.74 -6.82 -8.53
N VAL A 123 -11.98 -6.63 -8.98
CA VAL A 123 -12.29 -5.96 -10.24
C VAL A 123 -12.72 -4.55 -9.91
N ALA A 124 -12.20 -3.56 -10.63
CA ALA A 124 -12.57 -2.16 -10.45
C ALA A 124 -12.92 -1.52 -11.79
N GLU A 125 -14.09 -0.93 -11.87
CA GLU A 125 -14.59 -0.23 -13.05
C GLU A 125 -14.85 1.24 -12.76
N LYS A 126 -14.50 2.11 -13.70
CA LYS A 126 -14.88 3.53 -13.66
C LYS A 126 -15.45 3.91 -15.01
N PRO A 127 -16.75 3.61 -15.25
CA PRO A 127 -17.35 3.72 -16.59
C PRO A 127 -17.23 5.12 -17.21
N ALA A 128 -17.37 6.18 -16.39
CA ALA A 128 -17.22 7.56 -16.84
C ALA A 128 -15.81 7.88 -17.39
N GLU A 129 -14.79 7.11 -17.00
CA GLU A 129 -13.40 7.25 -17.44
C GLU A 129 -12.97 6.09 -18.38
N ASN A 130 -13.89 5.20 -18.78
CA ASN A 130 -13.61 3.98 -19.54
C ASN A 130 -12.51 3.10 -18.92
N ILE A 131 -12.44 3.04 -17.59
CA ILE A 131 -11.47 2.19 -16.89
C ILE A 131 -12.14 0.87 -16.53
N HIS A 132 -11.48 -0.23 -16.94
CA HIS A 132 -11.80 -1.59 -16.52
C HIS A 132 -10.50 -2.23 -16.03
N ALA A 133 -10.41 -2.54 -14.75
CA ALA A 133 -9.18 -3.05 -14.15
C ALA A 133 -9.43 -4.38 -13.45
N ILE A 134 -8.53 -5.34 -13.69
CA ILE A 134 -8.34 -6.50 -12.82
C ILE A 134 -7.16 -6.20 -11.89
N ILE A 135 -7.36 -6.46 -10.61
CA ILE A 135 -6.42 -6.07 -9.56
C ILE A 135 -5.97 -7.33 -8.82
N GLU A 136 -4.64 -7.53 -8.79
CA GLU A 136 -4.00 -8.47 -7.88
C GLU A 136 -3.65 -7.76 -6.58
N VAL A 137 -4.12 -8.30 -5.46
CA VAL A 137 -3.91 -7.74 -4.13
C VAL A 137 -2.85 -8.56 -3.40
N LYS A 138 -1.67 -7.95 -3.20
CA LYS A 138 -0.60 -8.53 -2.39
C LYS A 138 -0.59 -7.98 -0.98
N PHE A 139 -1.09 -8.78 -0.04
CA PHE A 139 -1.03 -8.47 1.39
C PHE A 139 0.24 -9.01 2.06
N HIS A 140 0.84 -8.21 2.94
CA HIS A 140 1.87 -8.65 3.88
C HIS A 140 1.46 -8.29 5.32
N ASN A 141 1.47 -9.27 6.21
CA ASN A 141 1.14 -9.10 7.63
C ASN A 141 2.36 -8.86 8.53
N ARG A 142 3.57 -8.77 7.95
CA ARG A 142 4.81 -8.54 8.69
C ARG A 142 5.51 -7.27 8.22
N PRO A 143 5.99 -6.42 9.14
CA PRO A 143 6.82 -5.28 8.78
C PRO A 143 8.15 -5.69 8.15
N GLY A 144 8.68 -4.86 7.26
CA GLY A 144 9.98 -5.09 6.60
C GLY A 144 9.87 -5.83 5.27
N ASN A 145 8.75 -6.52 4.99
CA ASN A 145 8.50 -7.13 3.70
C ASN A 145 8.27 -6.07 2.62
N LYS A 146 8.70 -6.40 1.39
CA LYS A 146 8.40 -5.66 0.17
C LYS A 146 7.77 -6.61 -0.84
N THR A 147 6.92 -6.08 -1.69
CA THR A 147 6.40 -6.80 -2.87
C THR A 147 7.45 -6.77 -3.97
N GLY A 148 7.76 -7.95 -4.53
CA GLY A 148 8.92 -8.17 -5.40
C GLY A 148 8.54 -8.45 -6.86
N SER A 149 9.56 -8.70 -7.69
CA SER A 149 9.39 -8.92 -9.13
C SER A 149 8.52 -10.13 -9.46
N LYS A 150 8.55 -11.18 -8.63
CA LYS A 150 7.68 -12.35 -8.79
C LYS A 150 6.20 -11.96 -8.83
N ASP A 151 5.77 -11.06 -7.94
CA ASP A 151 4.36 -10.69 -7.81
C ASP A 151 3.88 -9.89 -9.04
N ILE A 152 4.70 -8.95 -9.56
CA ILE A 152 4.32 -8.17 -10.76
C ILE A 152 4.39 -9.02 -12.04
N LEU A 153 5.37 -9.93 -12.16
CA LEU A 153 5.46 -10.85 -13.29
C LEU A 153 4.28 -11.81 -13.32
N TYR A 154 3.88 -12.32 -12.15
CA TYR A 154 2.68 -13.16 -12.02
C TYR A 154 1.41 -12.40 -12.41
N THR A 155 1.26 -11.17 -11.87
CA THR A 155 0.14 -10.27 -12.21
C THR A 155 0.05 -10.02 -13.72
N HIS A 156 1.19 -9.81 -14.37
CA HIS A 156 1.25 -9.60 -15.81
C HIS A 156 0.85 -10.85 -16.61
N ALA A 157 1.39 -12.02 -16.25
CA ALA A 157 1.06 -13.27 -16.93
C ALA A 157 -0.44 -13.59 -16.85
N ARG A 158 -1.05 -13.41 -15.67
CA ARG A 158 -2.50 -13.53 -15.48
C ARG A 158 -3.27 -12.56 -16.39
N PHE A 159 -2.86 -11.29 -16.40
CA PHE A 159 -3.48 -10.29 -17.26
C PHE A 159 -3.42 -10.65 -18.74
N LEU A 160 -2.27 -11.09 -19.25
CA LEU A 160 -2.13 -11.44 -20.66
C LEU A 160 -3.08 -12.58 -21.08
N ASP A 161 -3.33 -13.53 -20.20
CA ASP A 161 -4.24 -14.64 -20.48
C ASP A 161 -5.72 -14.21 -20.45
N ILE A 162 -6.11 -13.40 -19.47
CA ILE A 162 -7.48 -12.85 -19.35
C ILE A 162 -7.76 -11.86 -20.48
N ASN A 163 -6.82 -10.98 -20.79
CA ASN A 163 -7.00 -9.93 -21.79
C ASN A 163 -7.23 -10.49 -23.20
N GLN A 164 -6.57 -11.61 -23.55
CA GLN A 164 -6.82 -12.29 -24.82
C GLN A 164 -8.29 -12.71 -24.97
N GLU A 165 -8.87 -13.33 -23.93
CA GLU A 165 -10.28 -13.72 -23.96
C GLU A 165 -11.20 -12.49 -23.93
N TRP A 166 -10.83 -11.44 -23.17
CA TRP A 166 -11.58 -10.19 -23.11
C TRP A 166 -11.69 -9.49 -24.47
N VAL A 167 -10.59 -9.40 -25.22
CA VAL A 167 -10.57 -8.84 -26.58
C VAL A 167 -11.44 -9.65 -27.54
N VAL A 168 -11.35 -10.98 -27.50
CA VAL A 168 -12.17 -11.86 -28.35
C VAL A 168 -13.66 -11.70 -28.05
N LYS A 169 -14.05 -11.66 -26.77
CA LYS A 169 -15.44 -11.45 -26.36
C LYS A 169 -15.96 -10.10 -26.81
N ARG A 170 -15.16 -9.03 -26.68
CA ARG A 170 -15.53 -7.69 -27.14
C ARG A 170 -15.75 -7.61 -28.65
N ALA A 171 -14.87 -8.24 -29.43
CA ALA A 171 -15.02 -8.33 -30.89
C ALA A 171 -16.31 -9.06 -31.30
N ARG A 172 -16.88 -9.90 -30.42
CA ARG A 172 -18.18 -10.58 -30.60
C ARG A 172 -19.37 -9.82 -30.00
N GLY A 173 -19.19 -8.58 -29.56
CA GLY A 173 -20.26 -7.72 -29.06
C GLY A 173 -20.41 -7.69 -27.53
N ALA A 174 -19.57 -8.39 -26.75
CA ALA A 174 -19.63 -8.30 -25.28
C ALA A 174 -19.30 -6.88 -24.79
N LYS A 175 -20.06 -6.39 -23.81
CA LYS A 175 -19.75 -5.11 -23.14
C LYS A 175 -18.59 -5.29 -22.14
N PRO A 176 -17.85 -4.23 -21.80
CA PRO A 176 -17.90 -2.87 -22.36
C PRO A 176 -17.29 -2.79 -23.78
N GLN A 177 -17.74 -1.83 -24.59
CA GLN A 177 -17.21 -1.62 -25.95
C GLN A 177 -16.14 -0.51 -26.02
N GLY A 178 -16.00 0.30 -24.97
CA GLY A 178 -14.94 1.30 -24.82
C GLY A 178 -13.89 0.89 -23.79
N GLY A 179 -12.75 1.58 -23.79
CA GLY A 179 -11.65 1.33 -22.86
C GLY A 179 -10.81 0.09 -23.20
N GLU A 180 -9.76 -0.12 -22.41
CA GLU A 180 -8.91 -1.31 -22.42
C GLU A 180 -8.95 -1.96 -21.04
N LEU A 181 -8.82 -3.29 -20.99
CA LEU A 181 -8.62 -3.97 -19.72
C LEU A 181 -7.24 -3.60 -19.19
N GLN A 182 -7.18 -3.16 -17.95
CA GLN A 182 -5.95 -2.78 -17.26
C GLN A 182 -5.58 -3.84 -16.22
N SER A 183 -4.28 -4.04 -16.06
CA SER A 183 -3.72 -4.84 -14.97
C SER A 183 -3.21 -3.92 -13.86
N TRP A 184 -3.50 -4.27 -12.61
CA TRP A 184 -3.11 -3.47 -11.46
C TRP A 184 -2.59 -4.35 -10.32
N LEU A 185 -1.34 -4.12 -9.89
CA LEU A 185 -0.81 -4.68 -8.65
C LEU A 185 -1.08 -3.73 -7.48
N PHE A 186 -1.75 -4.20 -6.45
CA PHE A 186 -2.07 -3.42 -5.25
C PHE A 186 -1.43 -4.05 -4.01
N THR A 187 -0.75 -3.28 -3.15
CA THR A 187 -0.11 -3.82 -1.94
C THR A 187 -0.05 -2.85 -0.77
N ASN A 188 -0.11 -3.36 0.46
CA ASN A 188 0.04 -2.57 1.69
C ASN A 188 1.50 -2.25 2.06
N THR A 189 2.47 -2.82 1.36
CA THR A 189 3.91 -2.56 1.59
C THR A 189 4.50 -1.74 0.46
N LYS A 190 5.81 -1.48 0.52
CA LYS A 190 6.53 -0.86 -0.60
C LYS A 190 6.86 -1.91 -1.65
N VAL A 191 7.03 -1.45 -2.88
CA VAL A 191 7.56 -2.27 -3.99
C VAL A 191 9.04 -2.00 -4.21
N THR A 192 9.74 -2.92 -4.88
CA THR A 192 11.13 -2.69 -5.31
C THR A 192 11.19 -1.78 -6.54
N THR A 193 12.38 -1.24 -6.83
CA THR A 193 12.63 -0.45 -8.05
C THR A 193 12.37 -1.27 -9.31
N ASP A 194 12.71 -2.55 -9.30
CA ASP A 194 12.50 -3.46 -10.43
C ASP A 194 11.02 -3.64 -10.72
N VAL A 195 10.17 -3.70 -9.69
CA VAL A 195 8.71 -3.76 -9.85
C VAL A 195 8.19 -2.50 -10.54
N ILE A 196 8.66 -1.32 -10.11
CA ILE A 196 8.28 -0.04 -10.72
C ILE A 196 8.75 0.02 -12.18
N GLN A 197 10.00 -0.35 -12.44
CA GLN A 197 10.59 -0.35 -13.78
C GLN A 197 9.83 -1.29 -14.72
N TYR A 198 9.57 -2.52 -14.27
CA TYR A 198 8.85 -3.51 -15.06
C TYR A 198 7.42 -3.07 -15.37
N ALA A 199 6.68 -2.61 -14.36
CA ALA A 199 5.30 -2.18 -14.57
C ALA A 199 5.20 -0.99 -15.54
N ARG A 200 6.11 -0.02 -15.46
CA ARG A 200 6.18 1.08 -16.44
C ARG A 200 6.46 0.57 -17.84
N CYS A 201 7.40 -0.37 -17.98
CA CYS A 201 7.75 -0.97 -19.25
C CYS A 201 6.57 -1.76 -19.86
N ALA A 202 5.86 -2.53 -19.05
CA ALA A 202 4.77 -3.41 -19.48
C ALA A 202 3.37 -2.75 -19.46
N GLY A 203 3.26 -1.47 -19.10
CA GLY A 203 1.96 -0.76 -19.03
C GLY A 203 1.05 -1.20 -17.89
N LEU A 204 1.62 -1.68 -16.78
CA LEU A 204 0.87 -2.17 -15.60
C LEU A 204 0.74 -1.06 -14.55
N ARG A 205 -0.42 -0.99 -13.89
CA ARG A 205 -0.64 -0.10 -12.75
C ARG A 205 -0.06 -0.70 -11.48
N ILE A 206 0.48 0.15 -10.62
CA ILE A 206 0.89 -0.24 -9.26
C ILE A 206 0.32 0.77 -8.28
N THR A 207 -0.29 0.27 -7.21
CA THR A 207 -0.49 1.05 -5.99
C THR A 207 0.14 0.30 -4.83
N SER A 208 1.11 0.95 -4.19
CA SER A 208 1.80 0.45 -3.01
C SER A 208 1.66 1.44 -1.87
N TRP A 209 2.26 1.15 -0.72
CA TRP A 209 2.19 2.00 0.47
C TRP A 209 2.54 3.46 0.18
N ASP A 210 3.56 3.73 -0.62
CA ASP A 210 4.08 5.08 -0.91
C ASP A 210 4.32 5.36 -2.41
N TYR A 211 3.77 4.53 -3.30
CA TYR A 211 3.84 4.74 -4.76
C TYR A 211 2.47 4.49 -5.43
N PRO A 212 2.09 5.27 -6.46
CA PRO A 212 2.75 6.51 -6.92
C PRO A 212 2.64 7.60 -5.85
N ALA A 213 3.48 8.63 -5.91
CA ALA A 213 3.59 9.59 -4.79
C ALA A 213 2.26 10.33 -4.49
N ASP A 214 1.47 10.59 -5.53
CA ASP A 214 0.21 11.33 -5.53
C ASP A 214 -1.04 10.45 -5.36
N ALA A 215 -0.96 9.16 -5.73
CA ALA A 215 -2.06 8.20 -5.61
C ALA A 215 -1.68 6.91 -4.86
N SER A 216 -0.68 6.98 -3.97
CA SER A 216 -0.27 5.86 -3.11
C SER A 216 -1.40 5.41 -2.21
N PHE A 217 -1.33 4.15 -1.75
CA PHE A 217 -2.35 3.61 -0.87
C PHE A 217 -2.51 4.43 0.42
N LYS A 218 -1.40 4.82 1.03
CA LYS A 218 -1.42 5.71 2.21
C LYS A 218 -2.15 7.03 1.89
N LYS A 219 -1.87 7.62 0.72
CA LYS A 219 -2.48 8.89 0.31
C LYS A 219 -3.98 8.74 0.07
N MET A 220 -4.42 7.64 -0.54
CA MET A 220 -5.84 7.34 -0.72
C MET A 220 -6.56 7.26 0.65
N ILE A 221 -5.99 6.52 1.60
CA ILE A 221 -6.55 6.40 2.95
C ILE A 221 -6.64 7.76 3.64
N ASP A 222 -5.54 8.52 3.65
CA ASP A 222 -5.48 9.81 4.34
C ASP A 222 -6.41 10.85 3.70
N THR A 223 -6.59 10.82 2.36
CA THR A 223 -7.43 11.77 1.62
C THR A 223 -8.91 11.54 1.88
N HIS A 224 -9.32 10.27 2.00
CA HIS A 224 -10.71 9.88 2.22
C HIS A 224 -11.03 9.54 3.68
N LEU A 225 -10.07 9.70 4.60
CA LEU A 225 -10.19 9.38 6.03
C LEU A 225 -10.60 7.93 6.32
N LEU A 226 -10.22 6.99 5.45
CA LEU A 226 -10.64 5.58 5.50
C LEU A 226 -9.75 4.74 6.42
N TYR A 227 -9.59 5.14 7.67
CA TYR A 227 -8.73 4.40 8.59
C TYR A 227 -9.36 3.05 8.99
N PRO A 228 -8.60 1.93 8.98
CA PRO A 228 -9.15 0.63 9.36
C PRO A 228 -9.41 0.58 10.87
N ILE A 229 -10.37 -0.24 11.30
CA ILE A 229 -10.74 -0.39 12.72
C ILE A 229 -9.56 -0.78 13.61
N THR A 230 -8.57 -1.49 13.05
CA THR A 230 -7.32 -1.90 13.71
C THR A 230 -6.44 -0.72 14.12
N VAL A 231 -6.73 0.50 13.67
CA VAL A 231 -6.01 1.72 14.09
C VAL A 231 -6.41 2.19 15.50
N LEU A 232 -7.55 1.73 16.00
CA LEU A 232 -8.08 2.16 17.30
C LEU A 232 -7.15 1.69 18.43
N LEU A 233 -6.76 2.62 19.30
CA LEU A 233 -5.83 2.37 20.41
C LEU A 233 -6.52 1.86 21.69
N GLY A 234 -7.82 1.58 21.61
CA GLY A 234 -8.72 1.12 22.66
C GLY A 234 -10.17 1.31 22.24
N LEU A 235 -11.05 0.42 22.69
CA LEU A 235 -12.50 0.58 22.62
C LEU A 235 -12.93 1.14 23.98
N ASN A 236 -13.66 2.24 23.99
CA ASN A 236 -14.23 2.80 25.23
C ASN A 236 -15.51 2.06 25.59
#